data_AF-A0A330LP97-F1
#
_entry.id   AF-A0A330LP97-F1
#
_cell.length_a   1.000
_cell.length_b   1.000
_cell.length_c   1.000
_cell.angle_alpha   90.00
_cell.angle_beta   90.00
_cell.angle_gamma   90.00
#
_symmetry.space_group_name_H-M   'P 1'
#
loop_
_entity.id
_entity.type
_entity.pdbx_description
1 polymer ?
#
loop_
_entity_poly.entity_id
_entity_poly.type
_entity_poly.pdbx_seq_one_letter_code
_entity_poly.pdbx_strand_id
1 'polypeptide(L)' 'MADQDPRFRHFFYQTILPLLKQRGKTIIAITHDDRYFNIADRVIKMDNGQLIELDDRELDRAQQIVEQLIN' A
#
# COMPACT_ATOMS: atom_id res chain seq x y z
N MET A 1 -16.02 -4.10 8.78
CA MET A 1 -15.86 -4.55 10.19
C MET A 1 -14.37 -4.72 10.59
N ALA A 2 -13.48 -3.86 10.08
CA ALA A 2 -12.18 -3.55 10.71
C ALA A 2 -12.12 -2.08 11.20
N ASP A 3 -13.25 -1.36 11.09
CA ASP A 3 -13.31 0.11 11.21
C ASP A 3 -13.88 0.63 12.53
N GLN A 4 -14.41 -0.25 13.40
CA GLN A 4 -15.13 0.18 14.60
C GLN A 4 -14.19 0.50 15.79
N ASP A 5 -12.96 -0.03 15.81
CA ASP A 5 -11.92 0.37 16.78
C ASP A 5 -10.64 0.81 16.03
N PRO A 6 -10.28 2.10 16.06
CA PRO A 6 -9.05 2.63 15.45
C PRO A 6 -7.77 1.91 15.90
N ARG A 7 -7.72 1.40 17.13
CA ARG A 7 -6.56 0.68 17.67
C ARG A 7 -6.43 -0.70 17.03
N PHE A 8 -7.54 -1.41 16.87
CA PHE A 8 -7.54 -2.70 16.17
C PHE A 8 -7.12 -2.53 14.70
N ARG A 9 -7.58 -1.47 14.04
CA ARG A 9 -7.20 -1.16 12.66
C ARG A 9 -5.68 -0.96 12.51
N HIS A 10 -5.09 -0.15 13.39
CA HIS A 10 -3.65 0.07 13.41
C HIS A 10 -2.87 -1.23 13.66
N PHE A 11 -3.28 -2.03 14.65
CA PHE A 11 -2.67 -3.34 14.93
C PHE A 11 -2.80 -4.31 13.74
N PHE A 12 -3.95 -4.36 13.09
CA PHE A 12 -4.19 -5.20 11.92
C PHE A 12 -3.22 -4.85 10.79
N TYR A 13 -3.18 -3.58 10.37
CA TYR A 13 -2.34 -3.14 9.25
C TYR A 13 -0.84 -3.19 9.59
N GLN A 14 -0.42 -2.77 10.78
CA GLN A 14 1.01 -2.67 11.10
C GLN A 14 1.62 -3.93 11.72
N THR A 15 0.83 -4.87 12.22
CA THR A 15 1.36 -6.11 12.84
C THR A 15 0.92 -7.35 12.10
N ILE A 16 -0.39 -7.53 11.89
CA ILE A 16 -0.92 -8.80 11.36
C ILE A 16 -0.53 -8.97 9.89
N LEU A 17 -0.73 -7.96 9.04
CA LEU A 17 -0.41 -8.08 7.60
C LEU A 17 1.09 -8.32 7.35
N PRO A 18 2.04 -7.58 7.97
CA PRO A 18 3.46 -7.86 7.82
C PRO A 18 3.84 -9.28 8.27
N LEU A 19 3.27 -9.75 9.39
CA LEU A 19 3.53 -11.09 9.90
C LEU A 19 3.03 -12.19 8.94
N LEU A 20 1.86 -11.99 8.33
CA LEU A 20 1.34 -12.91 7.31
C LEU A 20 2.21 -12.92 6.05
N LYS A 21 2.68 -11.75 5.61
CA LYS A 21 3.61 -11.60 4.48
C LYS A 21 4.92 -12.32 4.75
N GLN A 22 5.51 -12.14 5.94
CA GLN A 22 6.73 -12.84 6.36
C GLN A 22 6.58 -14.36 6.35
N ARG A 23 5.36 -14.87 6.57
CA ARG A 23 5.03 -16.30 6.47
C ARG A 23 4.76 -16.78 5.03
N GLY A 24 5.07 -15.97 4.03
CA GLY A 24 4.90 -16.30 2.62
C GLY A 24 3.43 -16.37 2.17
N LYS A 25 2.53 -15.66 2.86
CA LYS A 25 1.11 -15.61 2.47
C LYS A 25 0.87 -14.47 1.49
N THR A 26 0.12 -14.75 0.43
CA THR A 26 -0.47 -13.71 -0.43
C THR A 26 -1.64 -13.07 0.29
N ILE A 27 -1.64 -11.75 0.39
CA ILE A 27 -2.65 -10.96 1.08
C ILE A 27 -3.38 -10.11 0.06
N ILE A 28 -4.70 -10.16 0.07
CA ILE A 28 -5.57 -9.24 -0.68
C ILE A 28 -6.41 -8.50 0.36
N ALA A 29 -6.18 -7.19 0.48
CA ALA A 29 -6.93 -6.32 1.38
C ALA A 29 -7.82 -5.38 0.54
N ILE A 30 -9.11 -5.33 0.85
CA ILE A 30 -10.06 -4.39 0.25
C ILE A 30 -10.41 -3.37 1.33
N THR A 31 -10.03 -2.11 1.10
CA THR A 31 -10.19 -1.04 2.09
C THR A 31 -10.45 0.30 1.40
N HIS A 32 -11.11 1.20 2.13
CA HIS A 32 -11.24 2.62 1.78
C HIS A 32 -10.25 3.49 2.58
N ASP A 33 -9.46 2.88 3.47
CA ASP A 33 -8.49 3.57 4.33
C ASP A 33 -7.15 3.73 3.60
N ASP A 34 -6.97 4.89 2.97
CA ASP A 34 -5.80 5.28 2.18
C ASP A 34 -4.52 5.45 3.01
N ARG A 35 -4.64 5.69 4.32
CA ARG A 35 -3.51 5.91 5.25
C ARG A 35 -2.53 4.74 5.32
N TYR A 36 -2.94 3.56 4.90
CA TYR A 36 -2.14 2.32 4.96
C TYR A 36 -1.76 1.80 3.56
N PHE A 37 -1.89 2.60 2.50
CA PHE A 37 -1.47 2.18 1.16
C PHE A 37 0.04 1.95 1.07
N ASN A 38 0.83 2.69 1.85
CA ASN A 38 2.29 2.61 1.90
C ASN A 38 2.85 1.25 2.38
N ILE A 39 2.06 0.40 3.04
CA ILE A 39 2.52 -0.93 3.47
C ILE A 39 2.24 -2.02 2.43
N ALA A 40 1.47 -1.70 1.38
CA ALA A 40 1.15 -2.63 0.31
C ALA A 40 2.29 -2.68 -0.72
N ASP A 41 2.53 -3.85 -1.30
CA ASP A 41 3.47 -3.98 -2.43
C ASP A 41 2.90 -3.39 -3.73
N ARG A 42 1.56 -3.40 -3.85
CA ARG A 42 0.79 -2.92 -5.00
C ARG A 42 -0.52 -2.36 -4.49
N VAL A 43 -0.94 -1.22 -5.04
CA VAL A 43 -2.23 -0.61 -4.73
C VAL A 43 -3.06 -0.57 -6.01
N ILE A 44 -4.22 -1.22 -5.99
CA ILE A 44 -5.15 -1.24 -7.12
C ILE A 44 -6.41 -0.48 -6.72
N LYS A 45 -6.72 0.61 -7.44
CA LYS A 45 -7.96 1.35 -7.33
C LYS A 45 -8.99 0.75 -8.27
N MET A 46 -10.21 0.52 -7.77
CA MET A 46 -11.37 0.28 -8.62
C MET A 46 -12.08 1.61 -8.89
N ASP A 47 -12.23 1.98 -10.15
CA ASP A 47 -12.86 3.22 -10.58
C ASP A 47 -13.79 2.95 -11.78
N ASN A 48 -15.07 3.25 -11.63
CA ASN A 48 -16.10 3.01 -12.66
C ASN A 48 -16.05 1.60 -13.32
N GLY A 49 -15.81 0.57 -12.50
CA GLY A 49 -15.75 -0.83 -12.98
C GLY A 49 -14.40 -1.23 -13.59
N GLN A 50 -13.42 -0.32 -13.63
CA GLN A 50 -12.08 -0.58 -14.12
C GLN A 50 -11.08 -0.68 -12.95
N LEU A 51 -10.06 -1.52 -13.12
CA LEU A 51 -8.96 -1.64 -12.18
C LEU A 51 -7.77 -0.81 -12.68
N ILE A 52 -7.28 0.09 -11.84
CA ILE A 52 -6.17 0.99 -12.12
C ILE A 52 -5.09 0.73 -11.06
N GLU A 53 -3.87 0.40 -11.47
CA GLU A 53 -2.73 0.29 -10.55
C GLU A 53 -2.20 1.69 -10.24
N LEU A 54 -2.11 2.04 -8.95
CA LEU A 54 -1.50 3.27 -8.50
C LEU A 54 0.01 3.02 -8.38
N ASP A 55 0.81 3.81 -9.10
CA ASP A 55 2.27 3.64 -9.16
C ASP A 55 2.98 4.72 -8.34
N ASP A 56 3.53 4.35 -7.17
CA ASP A 56 4.43 5.20 -6.39
C ASP A 56 5.79 5.37 -7.08
N ARG A 57 6.13 4.54 -8.08
CA ARG A 57 7.45 4.52 -8.73
C ARG A 57 7.69 5.70 -9.64
N GLU A 58 6.67 6.47 -10.02
CA GLU A 58 6.87 7.69 -10.81
C GLU A 58 7.58 8.78 -10.01
N LEU A 59 7.27 8.90 -8.71
CA LEU A 59 7.90 9.87 -7.82
C LEU A 59 9.35 9.47 -7.51
N ASP A 60 9.59 8.19 -7.23
CA ASP A 60 10.92 7.63 -6.99
C ASP A 60 11.82 7.71 -8.23
N ARG A 61 11.27 7.44 -9.42
CA ARG A 61 11.99 7.61 -10.70
C ARG A 61 12.36 9.06 -10.95
N ALA A 62 11.43 9.99 -10.70
CA ALA A 62 11.71 11.41 -10.87
C ALA A 62 12.85 11.87 -9.95
N GLN A 63 12.88 11.40 -8.69
CA GLN A 63 13.96 11.70 -7.75
C GLN A 63 15.30 11.10 -8.19
N GLN A 64 15.32 9.82 -8.62
CA GLN A 64 16.55 9.19 -9.12
C GLN A 64 17.14 9.88 -10.36
N ILE A 65 16.30 10.35 -11.28
CA ILE A 65 16.75 11.10 -12.46
C ILE A 65 17.39 12.42 -12.03
N VAL A 66 16.78 13.15 -11.08
CA VAL A 66 17.33 14.41 -10.57
C VAL A 66 18.68 14.17 -9.90
N GLU A 67 18.83 13.12 -9.09
CA GLU A 67 20.12 12.78 -8.44
C GLU A 67 21.22 12.40 -9.45
N GLN A 68 20.86 11.79 -10.58
CA GLN A 68 21.81 11.45 -11.65
C GLN A 68 22.25 12.68 -12.47
N LEU A 69 21.43 13.72 -12.57
CA LEU A 69 21.76 14.95 -13.30
C LEU A 69 22.66 15.90 -12.50
N ILE A 70 22.79 15.69 -11.19
CA ILE A 70 23.54 16.56 -10.26
C ILE A 70 24.95 16.00 -9.96
N ASN A 71 25.30 14.80 -10.44
CA ASN A 71 26.63 14.19 -10.32
C ASN A 71 27.45 14.25 -11.62
#